data_AF-A0A932ITQ8-F1
#
_entry.id   AF-A0A932ITQ8-F1
#
_cell.length_a   1.000
_cell.length_b   1.000
_cell.length_c   1.000
_cell.angle_alpha   90.00
_cell.angle_beta   90.00
_cell.angle_gamma   90.00
#
_symmetry.space_group_name_H-M   'P 1'
#
loop_
_entity.id
_entity.type
_entity.pdbx_description
1 polymer ?
#
loop_
_entity_poly.entity_id
_entity_poly.type
_entity_poly.pdbx_seq_one_letter_code
_entity_poly.pdbx_strand_id
1 'polypeptide(L)'
;MSVPDQDRIVVDRGGVVVVARGPVILVIDRGTGPLATLGFVLGLLALVSGGFGTVSLIVAVIGEGAVGVPVSVAAIFLIVGIVLAVGALLVSHAIRARRERPLESYRPTAVFDRAGRVYLDGSGTVLAPLDQVRFLRRAQIGSSSPKLVAVTPTGSWVLKRGNPFDGGIGNLDQVLTAAVHGR
;
A
#
# COMPACT_ATOMS: atom_id res chain seq x y z
N MET A 1 -1.32 -7.89 38.16
CA MET A 1 -0.98 -8.26 36.76
C MET A 1 -1.87 -7.43 35.86
N SER A 2 -1.35 -6.35 35.27
CA SER A 2 -2.11 -5.52 34.32
C SER A 2 -2.28 -6.31 33.02
N VAL A 3 -3.53 -6.52 32.61
CA VAL A 3 -3.86 -6.99 31.27
C VAL A 3 -3.14 -6.06 30.29
N PRO A 4 -2.30 -6.57 29.36
CA PRO A 4 -1.67 -5.70 28.38
C PRO A 4 -2.77 -4.96 27.63
N ASP A 5 -2.67 -3.64 27.63
CA ASP A 5 -3.62 -2.72 27.00
C ASP A 5 -3.87 -3.22 25.57
N GLN A 6 -5.08 -3.73 25.29
CA GLN A 6 -5.32 -4.48 24.07
C GLN A 6 -5.07 -3.58 22.86
N ASP A 7 -4.11 -3.96 22.03
CA ASP A 7 -3.89 -3.40 20.70
C ASP A 7 -5.17 -3.48 19.89
N ARG A 8 -5.92 -2.38 19.86
CA ARG A 8 -7.16 -2.31 19.09
C ARG A 8 -6.86 -1.72 17.73
N ILE A 9 -7.00 -2.54 16.69
CA ILE A 9 -6.92 -2.06 15.31
C ILE A 9 -8.11 -1.13 15.07
N VAL A 10 -7.82 0.16 14.84
CA VAL A 10 -8.83 1.19 14.51
C VAL A 10 -9.21 1.06 13.04
N VAL A 11 -8.21 0.83 12.18
CA VAL A 11 -8.41 0.64 10.74
C VAL A 11 -7.19 -0.08 10.14
N ASP A 12 -7.46 -1.07 9.29
CA ASP A 12 -6.46 -1.71 8.43
C ASP A 12 -6.86 -1.48 6.96
N ARG A 13 -6.00 -0.82 6.20
CA ARG A 13 -6.17 -0.56 4.77
C ARG A 13 -5.11 -1.26 3.93
N GLY A 14 -4.65 -2.43 4.37
CA GLY A 14 -3.68 -3.25 3.66
C GLY A 14 -2.26 -2.69 3.77
N GLY A 15 -1.99 -1.55 3.15
CA GLY A 15 -0.69 -0.88 3.20
C GLY A 15 -0.44 -0.03 4.44
N VAL A 16 -1.49 0.37 5.17
CA VAL A 16 -1.38 1.16 6.39
C VAL A 16 -2.35 0.64 7.45
N VAL A 17 -1.89 0.65 8.70
CA VAL A 17 -2.67 0.24 9.88
C VAL A 17 -2.62 1.35 10.91
N VAL A 18 -3.76 1.61 11.54
CA VAL A 18 -3.85 2.47 12.72
C VAL A 18 -4.23 1.61 13.92
N VAL A 19 -3.39 1.64 14.95
CA VAL A 19 -3.58 0.86 16.18
C VAL A 19 -3.76 1.81 17.36
N ALA A 20 -4.76 1.57 18.18
CA ALA A 20 -4.92 2.23 19.46
C ALA A 20 -4.36 1.32 20.57
N ARG A 21 -3.38 1.83 21.32
CA ARG A 21 -2.80 1.23 22.53
C ARG A 21 -3.07 2.17 23.70
N GLY A 22 -4.20 1.99 24.37
CA GLY A 22 -4.66 2.91 25.42
C GLY A 22 -4.73 4.37 24.95
N PRO A 23 -3.97 5.30 25.56
CA PRO A 23 -3.96 6.71 25.14
C PRO A 23 -3.21 6.94 23.83
N VAL A 24 -2.41 5.99 23.35
CA VAL A 24 -1.54 6.16 22.19
C VAL A 24 -2.20 5.63 20.91
N ILE A 25 -2.19 6.43 19.85
CA ILE A 25 -2.57 6.02 18.50
C ILE A 25 -1.32 5.91 17.63
N LEU A 26 -1.05 4.71 17.12
CA LEU A 26 0.08 4.41 16.23
C LEU A 26 -0.40 4.35 14.79
N VAL A 27 0.33 4.99 13.88
CA VAL A 27 0.14 4.85 12.43
C VAL A 27 1.33 4.11 11.85
N ILE A 28 1.07 2.97 11.22
CA ILE A 28 2.09 2.05 10.71
C ILE A 28 1.90 1.90 9.20
N ASP A 29 2.86 2.35 8.39
CA ASP A 29 2.94 2.04 6.96
C ASP A 29 3.75 0.73 6.76
N ARG A 30 3.10 -0.30 6.20
CA ARG A 30 3.75 -1.59 5.88
C ARG A 30 4.65 -1.51 4.64
N GLY A 31 4.69 -0.37 3.97
CA GLY A 31 5.56 -0.11 2.82
C GLY A 31 5.24 -0.98 1.60
N THR A 32 3.98 -1.38 1.44
CA THR A 32 3.55 -2.26 0.33
C THR A 32 3.27 -1.53 -0.98
N GLY A 33 3.22 -0.20 -0.97
CA GLY A 33 2.87 0.62 -2.14
C GLY A 33 3.70 0.31 -3.39
N PRO A 34 5.04 0.46 -3.36
CA PRO A 34 5.88 0.19 -4.52
C PRO A 34 5.75 -1.26 -5.03
N LEU A 35 5.63 -2.23 -4.12
CA LEU A 35 5.41 -3.63 -4.48
C LEU A 35 4.06 -3.83 -5.14
N ALA A 36 3.00 -3.16 -4.68
CA ALA A 36 1.68 -3.26 -5.29
C ALA A 36 1.66 -2.70 -6.72
N THR A 37 2.34 -1.57 -6.96
CA THR A 37 2.51 -1.02 -8.32
C THR A 37 3.28 -1.98 -9.21
N LEU A 38 4.39 -2.53 -8.72
CA LEU A 38 5.19 -3.49 -9.48
C LEU A 38 4.38 -4.75 -9.81
N GLY A 39 3.68 -5.32 -8.84
CA GLY A 39 2.85 -6.50 -9.03
C GLY A 39 1.74 -6.27 -10.06
N PHE A 40 1.10 -5.09 -10.03
CA PHE A 40 0.12 -4.70 -11.04
C PHE A 40 0.72 -4.62 -12.44
N VAL A 41 1.85 -3.92 -12.60
CA VAL A 41 2.51 -3.77 -13.90
C VAL A 41 2.95 -5.12 -14.45
N LEU A 42 3.56 -5.98 -13.62
CA LEU A 42 3.94 -7.33 -14.02
C LEU A 42 2.73 -8.17 -14.42
N GLY A 43 1.64 -8.10 -13.66
CA GLY A 43 0.40 -8.81 -13.98
C GLY A 43 -0.23 -8.35 -15.30
N LEU A 44 -0.25 -7.03 -15.54
CA LEU A 44 -0.76 -6.47 -16.79
C LEU A 44 0.09 -6.90 -18.00
N LEU A 45 1.42 -6.80 -17.88
CA LEU A 45 2.33 -7.23 -18.95
C LEU A 45 2.25 -8.74 -19.17
N ALA A 46 2.13 -9.53 -18.10
CA ALA A 46 1.92 -10.98 -18.20
C ALA A 46 0.64 -11.32 -18.95
N LEU A 47 -0.46 -10.63 -18.65
CA LEU A 47 -1.75 -10.82 -19.31
C LEU A 47 -1.66 -10.48 -20.80
N VAL A 48 -1.05 -9.34 -21.13
CA VAL A 48 -0.88 -8.89 -22.52
C VAL A 48 0.01 -9.88 -23.28
N SER A 49 1.24 -10.11 -22.81
CA SER A 49 2.20 -10.98 -23.51
C SER A 49 1.73 -12.43 -23.58
N GLY A 50 1.24 -12.97 -22.47
CA GLY A 50 0.72 -14.34 -22.40
C GLY A 50 -0.56 -14.54 -23.22
N GLY A 51 -1.48 -13.57 -23.17
CA GLY A 51 -2.72 -13.59 -23.95
C GLY A 51 -2.45 -13.56 -25.46
N PHE A 52 -1.62 -12.61 -25.92
CA PHE A 52 -1.21 -12.54 -27.33
C PHE A 52 -0.47 -13.82 -27.75
N GLY A 53 0.52 -14.27 -26.98
CA GLY A 53 1.26 -15.50 -27.27
C GLY A 53 0.35 -16.73 -27.40
N THR A 54 -0.62 -16.87 -26.48
CA THR A 54 -1.58 -17.98 -26.49
C THR A 54 -2.49 -17.92 -27.71
N VAL A 55 -3.11 -16.77 -27.99
CA VAL A 55 -4.03 -16.60 -29.13
C VAL A 55 -3.29 -16.82 -30.45
N SER A 56 -2.11 -16.23 -30.62
CA SER A 56 -1.30 -16.42 -31.83
C SER A 56 -0.90 -17.87 -32.04
N LEU A 57 -0.61 -18.63 -30.98
CA LEU A 57 -0.26 -20.04 -31.08
C LEU A 57 -1.48 -20.90 -31.46
N ILE A 58 -2.65 -20.61 -30.89
CA ILE A 58 -3.91 -21.29 -31.26
C ILE A 58 -4.23 -21.04 -32.74
N VAL A 59 -4.15 -19.79 -33.20
CA VAL A 59 -4.39 -19.43 -34.60
C VAL A 59 -3.38 -20.11 -35.53
N ALA A 60 -2.11 -20.20 -35.14
CA ALA A 60 -1.08 -20.87 -35.95
C ALA A 60 -1.29 -22.38 -36.06
N VAL A 61 -1.91 -23.01 -35.07
CA VAL A 61 -2.15 -24.47 -35.04
C VAL A 61 -3.48 -24.85 -35.70
N ILE A 62 -4.52 -24.02 -35.55
CA ILE A 62 -5.90 -24.36 -35.95
C ILE A 62 -6.35 -23.60 -37.21
N GLY A 63 -5.78 -22.41 -37.47
CA GLY A 63 -6.22 -21.54 -38.56
C GLY A 63 -5.68 -21.96 -39.92
N GLU A 64 -6.57 -22.42 -40.82
CA GLU A 64 -6.27 -22.49 -42.25
C GLU A 64 -6.18 -21.05 -42.82
N GLY A 65 -4.97 -20.49 -42.83
CA GLY A 65 -4.65 -19.33 -43.65
C GLY A 65 -4.37 -18.01 -42.91
N ALA A 66 -3.14 -17.52 -43.13
CA ALA A 66 -2.79 -16.12 -43.34
C ALA A 66 -3.08 -15.09 -42.23
N VAL A 67 -2.49 -15.25 -41.04
CA VAL A 67 -2.08 -14.09 -40.20
C VAL A 67 -0.68 -14.30 -39.58
N GLY A 68 0.35 -14.01 -40.37
CA GLY A 68 1.51 -13.16 -40.05
C GLY A 68 2.48 -13.40 -38.88
N VAL A 69 2.25 -14.29 -37.90
CA VAL A 69 3.16 -14.43 -36.74
C VAL A 69 3.84 -15.80 -36.72
N PRO A 70 5.18 -15.88 -36.83
CA PRO A 70 5.90 -17.14 -36.71
C PRO A 70 5.63 -17.81 -35.35
N VAL A 71 5.50 -19.15 -35.34
CA VAL A 71 5.26 -19.94 -34.12
C VAL A 71 6.32 -19.66 -33.04
N SER A 72 7.57 -19.46 -33.44
CA SER A 72 8.66 -19.08 -32.55
C SER A 72 8.40 -17.75 -31.82
N VAL A 73 7.87 -16.76 -32.53
CA VAL A 73 7.51 -15.45 -31.94
C VAL A 73 6.35 -15.62 -30.96
N ALA A 74 5.30 -16.36 -31.34
CA ALA A 74 4.18 -16.65 -30.44
C ALA A 74 4.63 -17.38 -29.16
N ALA A 75 5.51 -18.38 -29.31
CA ALA A 75 6.08 -19.10 -28.18
C ALA A 75 6.94 -18.20 -27.28
N ILE A 76 7.75 -17.31 -27.84
CA ILE A 76 8.53 -16.33 -27.06
C ILE A 76 7.61 -15.42 -26.24
N PHE A 77 6.55 -14.87 -26.85
CA PHE A 77 5.58 -14.02 -26.15
C PHE A 77 4.90 -14.77 -25.00
N LEU A 78 4.55 -16.04 -25.21
CA LEU A 78 3.98 -16.89 -24.17
C LEU A 78 4.97 -17.12 -23.02
N ILE A 79 6.23 -17.47 -23.32
CA ILE A 79 7.27 -17.66 -22.31
C ILE A 79 7.49 -16.38 -21.50
N VAL A 80 7.60 -15.23 -22.17
CA VAL A 80 7.71 -13.92 -21.51
C VAL A 80 6.51 -13.65 -20.60
N GLY A 81 5.29 -13.93 -21.09
CA GLY A 81 4.07 -13.81 -20.30
C GLY A 81 4.10 -14.67 -19.03
N ILE A 82 4.56 -15.92 -19.13
CA ILE A 82 4.69 -16.84 -18.00
C ILE A 82 5.72 -16.32 -16.98
N VAL A 83 6.90 -15.87 -17.44
CA VAL A 83 7.94 -15.33 -16.56
C VAL A 83 7.42 -14.10 -15.79
N LEU A 84 6.73 -13.19 -16.48
CA LEU A 84 6.11 -12.02 -15.87
C LEU A 84 5.02 -12.41 -14.86
N ALA A 85 4.21 -13.43 -15.17
CA ALA A 85 3.18 -13.94 -14.27
C ALA A 85 3.79 -14.51 -12.98
N VAL A 86 4.86 -15.30 -13.09
CA VAL A 86 5.62 -15.80 -11.94
C VAL A 86 6.15 -14.64 -11.10
N GLY A 87 6.72 -13.60 -11.73
CA GLY A 87 7.16 -12.38 -11.06
C GLY A 87 6.03 -11.70 -10.28
N ALA A 88 4.85 -11.54 -10.90
CA ALA A 88 3.67 -10.97 -10.25
C ALA A 88 3.22 -11.78 -9.03
N LEU A 89 3.25 -13.12 -9.12
CA LEU A 89 2.94 -14.01 -8.00
C LEU A 89 3.94 -13.86 -6.85
N LEU A 90 5.25 -13.83 -7.15
CA LEU A 90 6.28 -13.62 -6.14
C LEU A 90 6.11 -12.28 -5.42
N VAL A 91 5.78 -11.22 -6.16
CA VAL A 91 5.48 -9.90 -5.57
C VAL A 91 4.22 -9.96 -4.69
N SER A 92 3.17 -10.65 -5.13
CA SER A 92 1.95 -10.86 -4.33
C SER A 92 2.27 -11.60 -3.01
N HIS A 93 3.08 -12.65 -3.08
CA HIS A 93 3.56 -13.36 -1.89
C HIS A 93 4.38 -12.46 -0.97
N ALA A 94 5.25 -11.61 -1.52
CA ALA A 94 6.01 -10.64 -0.72
C ALA A 94 5.10 -9.60 -0.04
N ILE A 95 4.05 -9.12 -0.72
CA ILE A 95 3.05 -8.22 -0.12
C ILE A 95 2.31 -8.93 1.01
N ARG A 96 1.86 -10.18 0.78
CA ARG A 96 1.17 -10.98 1.79
C ARG A 96 2.05 -11.23 3.01
N ALA A 97 3.29 -11.64 2.80
CA ALA A 97 4.27 -11.83 3.87
C ALA A 97 4.50 -10.55 4.69
N ARG A 98 4.48 -9.37 4.06
CA ARG A 98 4.54 -8.09 4.80
C ARG A 98 3.26 -7.80 5.59
N ARG A 99 2.09 -8.16 5.06
CA ARG A 99 0.81 -7.97 5.77
C ARG A 99 0.67 -8.86 7.00
N GLU A 100 1.24 -10.07 6.95
CA GLU A 100 1.19 -11.07 8.01
C GLU A 100 2.26 -10.86 9.11
N ARG A 101 3.25 -9.99 8.88
CA ARG A 101 4.27 -9.68 9.90
C ARG A 101 3.64 -9.00 11.14
N PRO A 102 4.10 -9.33 12.35
CA PRO A 102 3.66 -8.65 13.56
C PRO A 102 3.86 -7.14 13.47
N LEU A 103 2.87 -6.36 13.90
CA LEU A 103 2.89 -4.89 13.81
C LEU A 103 4.05 -4.27 14.60
N GLU A 104 4.48 -4.94 15.66
CA GLU A 104 5.64 -4.56 16.50
C GLU A 104 6.96 -4.58 15.74
N SER A 105 7.06 -5.37 14.66
CA SER A 105 8.25 -5.39 13.80
C SER A 105 8.36 -4.15 12.91
N TYR A 106 7.31 -3.34 12.83
CA TYR A 106 7.30 -2.10 12.06
C TYR A 106 7.55 -0.91 12.96
N ARG A 107 8.43 -0.02 12.48
CA ARG A 107 8.58 1.30 13.08
C ARG A 107 7.33 2.13 12.76
N PRO A 108 6.61 2.66 13.75
CA PRO A 108 5.49 3.56 13.50
C PRO A 108 5.97 4.74 12.66
N THR A 109 5.16 5.17 11.69
CA THR A 109 5.42 6.40 10.94
C THR A 109 5.05 7.64 11.75
N ALA A 110 4.02 7.51 12.58
CA ALA A 110 3.56 8.55 13.49
C ALA A 110 2.98 7.93 14.77
N VAL A 111 3.15 8.65 15.88
CA VAL A 111 2.63 8.29 17.20
C VAL A 111 1.90 9.50 17.77
N PHE A 112 0.62 9.33 18.10
CA PHE A 112 -0.20 10.37 18.72
C PHE A 112 -0.51 9.96 20.15
N ASP A 113 0.15 10.60 21.11
CA ASP A 113 -0.08 10.38 22.53
C ASP A 113 -1.15 11.33 23.05
N ARG A 114 -2.33 10.79 23.38
CA ARG A 114 -3.45 11.56 23.93
C ARG A 114 -3.26 11.95 25.40
N ALA A 115 -2.50 11.17 26.17
CA ALA A 115 -2.24 11.47 27.58
C ALA A 115 -1.22 12.61 27.68
N GLY A 116 -0.11 12.52 26.94
CA GLY A 116 0.89 13.58 26.82
C GLY A 116 0.44 14.75 25.93
N ARG A 117 -0.66 14.61 25.18
CA ARG A 117 -1.16 15.57 24.20
C ARG A 117 -0.12 16.01 23.17
N VAL A 118 0.66 15.05 22.65
CA VAL A 118 1.73 15.31 21.69
C VAL A 118 1.66 14.38 20.48
N TYR A 119 2.09 14.91 19.34
CA TYR A 119 2.40 14.15 18.13
C TYR A 119 3.91 13.93 18.05
N LEU A 120 4.31 12.67 17.99
CA LEU A 120 5.68 12.22 17.82
C LEU A 120 5.86 11.59 16.43
N ASP A 121 7.03 11.76 15.84
CA ASP A 121 7.41 10.99 14.66
C ASP A 121 7.78 9.53 15.02
N GLY A 122 8.14 8.74 14.00
CA GLY A 122 8.60 7.37 14.21
C GLY A 122 9.90 7.21 15.00
N SER A 123 10.65 8.29 15.26
CA SER A 123 11.83 8.31 16.15
C SER A 123 11.51 8.63 17.60
N GLY A 124 10.26 9.00 17.89
CA GLY A 124 9.88 9.51 19.21
C GLY A 124 10.17 11.00 19.40
N THR A 125 10.53 11.72 18.33
CA THR A 125 10.75 13.17 18.39
C THR A 125 9.41 13.89 18.40
N VAL A 126 9.22 14.80 19.36
CA VAL A 126 8.01 15.64 19.46
C VAL A 126 7.97 16.62 18.29
N LEU A 127 6.90 16.54 17.49
CA LEU A 127 6.68 17.40 16.33
C LEU A 127 5.71 18.55 16.60
N ALA A 128 4.65 18.30 17.38
CA ALA A 128 3.66 19.32 17.73
C ALA A 128 2.74 18.89 18.90
N PRO A 129 2.12 19.86 19.62
CA PRO A 129 0.97 19.60 20.48
C PRO A 129 -0.21 19.05 19.69
N LEU A 130 -0.95 18.10 20.28
CA LEU A 130 -1.99 17.34 19.58
C LEU A 130 -3.17 18.21 19.11
N ASP A 131 -3.52 19.24 19.86
CA ASP A 131 -4.58 20.22 19.51
C ASP A 131 -4.25 21.05 18.25
N GLN A 132 -2.98 21.09 17.87
CA GLN A 132 -2.51 21.82 16.70
C GLN A 132 -2.33 20.90 15.49
N VAL A 133 -2.64 19.60 15.62
CA VAL A 133 -2.52 18.62 14.55
C VAL A 133 -3.82 18.50 13.78
N ARG A 134 -3.77 18.63 12.45
CA ARG A 134 -4.89 18.37 11.57
C ARG A 134 -4.54 17.29 10.54
N PHE A 135 -5.44 16.35 10.32
CA PHE A 135 -5.27 15.31 9.31
C PHE A 135 -5.93 15.72 8.01
N LEU A 136 -5.18 15.71 6.92
CA LEU A 136 -5.70 16.09 5.60
C LEU A 136 -5.25 15.11 4.54
N ARG A 137 -6.07 14.99 3.49
CA ARG A 137 -5.70 14.38 2.21
C ARG A 137 -5.21 15.47 1.27
N ARG A 138 -4.00 15.32 0.74
CA ARG A 138 -3.42 16.28 -0.23
C ARG A 138 -3.11 15.58 -1.54
N ALA A 139 -3.35 16.25 -2.65
CA ALA A 139 -2.87 15.80 -3.96
C ALA A 139 -1.33 15.75 -3.99
N GLN A 140 -0.78 14.93 -4.88
CA GLN A 140 0.66 14.84 -5.11
C GLN A 140 0.95 14.97 -6.61
N ILE A 141 2.03 15.69 -6.93
CA ILE A 141 2.44 15.89 -8.32
C ILE A 141 2.91 14.54 -8.87
N GLY A 142 2.42 14.17 -10.06
CA GLY A 142 2.76 12.90 -10.71
C GLY A 142 1.95 11.68 -10.28
N SER A 143 0.93 11.84 -9.42
CA SER A 143 0.00 10.74 -9.10
C SER A 143 -1.39 11.25 -8.74
N SER A 144 -2.42 10.58 -9.26
CA SER A 144 -3.83 10.84 -8.96
C SER A 144 -4.25 10.35 -7.56
N SER A 145 -3.42 9.56 -6.88
CA SER A 145 -3.71 9.12 -5.52
C SER A 145 -3.27 10.18 -4.51
N PRO A 146 -4.16 10.66 -3.62
CA PRO A 146 -3.78 11.61 -2.59
C PRO A 146 -2.77 10.99 -1.62
N LYS A 147 -2.08 11.83 -0.84
CA LYS A 147 -1.30 11.45 0.34
C LYS A 147 -1.99 11.91 1.62
N LEU A 148 -1.81 11.16 2.70
CA LEU A 148 -2.30 11.47 4.03
C LEU A 148 -1.21 12.24 4.76
N VAL A 149 -1.55 13.41 5.28
CA VAL A 149 -0.61 14.28 5.99
C VAL A 149 -1.15 14.67 7.35
N ALA A 150 -0.26 14.71 8.34
CA ALA A 150 -0.44 15.45 9.58
C ALA A 150 0.08 16.88 9.37
N VAL A 151 -0.79 17.86 9.47
CA VAL A 151 -0.44 19.28 9.38
C VAL A 151 -0.28 19.82 10.79
N THR A 152 0.84 20.48 11.02
CA THR A 152 1.27 21.11 12.27
C THR A 152 1.65 22.56 12.00
N PRO A 153 1.80 23.43 13.01
CA PRO A 153 2.25 24.80 12.78
C PRO A 153 3.64 24.90 12.14
N THR A 154 4.50 23.92 12.42
CA THR A 154 5.88 23.86 11.92
C THR A 154 6.00 23.25 10.53
N GLY A 155 4.94 22.60 10.02
CA GLY A 155 5.00 21.98 8.70
C GLY A 155 3.96 20.87 8.47
N SER A 156 4.14 20.15 7.36
CA SER A 156 3.27 19.03 6.98
C SER A 156 4.06 17.74 6.86
N TRP A 157 3.63 16.72 7.60
CA TRP A 157 4.31 15.44 7.74
C TRP A 157 3.53 14.36 7.02
N VAL A 158 4.17 13.62 6.12
CA VAL A 158 3.52 12.57 5.32
C VAL A 158 3.40 11.31 6.17
N LEU A 159 2.16 10.89 6.45
CA LEU A 159 1.87 9.67 7.19
C LEU A 159 1.81 8.45 6.27
N LYS A 160 1.21 8.62 5.09
CA LYS A 160 1.09 7.58 4.06
C LYS A 160 0.94 8.23 2.70
N ARG A 161 1.70 7.76 1.72
CA ARG A 161 1.44 8.08 0.30
C ARG A 161 0.39 7.09 -0.21
N GLY A 162 -0.67 7.61 -0.81
CA GLY A 162 -1.69 6.75 -1.40
C GLY A 162 -1.16 6.05 -2.64
N ASN A 163 -1.63 4.83 -2.83
CA ASN A 163 -1.37 4.04 -4.01
C ASN A 163 -2.67 3.29 -4.37
N PRO A 164 -3.09 3.31 -5.65
CA PRO A 164 -4.37 2.71 -6.03
C PRO A 164 -4.37 1.19 -5.92
N PHE A 165 -3.19 0.56 -5.87
CA PHE A 165 -3.00 -0.88 -5.85
C PHE A 165 -2.78 -1.44 -4.44
N ASP A 166 -2.56 -0.60 -3.42
CA ASP A 166 -2.28 -1.04 -2.04
C ASP A 166 -3.41 -0.81 -1.03
N GLY A 167 -4.62 -0.47 -1.52
CA GLY A 167 -5.81 -0.19 -0.70
C GLY A 167 -6.12 1.31 -0.56
N GLY A 168 -5.19 2.18 -0.98
CA GLY A 168 -5.38 3.62 -0.98
C GLY A 168 -5.54 4.22 0.42
N ILE A 169 -5.99 5.48 0.47
CA ILE A 169 -6.15 6.22 1.73
C ILE A 169 -7.59 6.21 2.24
N GLY A 170 -8.58 6.20 1.34
CA GLY A 170 -9.99 6.26 1.72
C GLY A 170 -10.31 7.48 2.60
N ASN A 171 -10.91 7.20 3.76
CA ASN A 171 -11.33 8.16 4.79
C ASN A 171 -10.39 8.18 6.02
N LEU A 172 -9.12 7.80 5.87
CA LEU A 172 -8.16 7.74 6.98
C LEU A 172 -7.96 9.07 7.70
N ASP A 173 -8.13 10.20 7.01
CA ASP A 173 -8.14 11.54 7.61
C ASP A 173 -9.25 11.69 8.66
N GLN A 174 -10.47 11.25 8.33
CA GLN A 174 -11.63 11.28 9.23
C GLN A 174 -11.44 10.29 10.39
N VAL A 175 -11.01 9.06 10.10
CA VAL A 175 -10.78 8.02 11.10
C VAL A 175 -9.69 8.43 12.10
N LEU A 176 -8.59 9.01 11.62
CA LEU A 176 -7.56 9.54 12.50
C LEU A 176 -8.06 10.74 13.29
N THR A 177 -8.82 11.63 12.68
CA THR A 177 -9.40 12.77 13.40
C THR A 177 -10.28 12.29 14.56
N ALA A 178 -11.14 11.31 14.31
CA ALA A 178 -11.99 10.68 15.32
C ALA A 178 -11.17 9.98 16.41
N ALA A 179 -10.22 9.13 16.03
CA ALA A 179 -9.41 8.35 16.96
C ALA A 179 -8.51 9.23 17.86
N VAL A 180 -7.94 10.29 17.30
CA VAL A 180 -7.00 11.18 17.99
C VAL A 180 -7.74 12.20 18.86
N HIS A 181 -8.82 12.80 18.35
CA HIS A 181 -9.53 13.90 19.04
C HIS A 181 -10.80 13.45 19.77
N GLY A 182 -11.18 12.18 19.69
CA GLY A 182 -12.39 11.65 20.35
C GLY A 182 -13.70 12.20 19.77
N ARG A 183 -13.74 12.48 18.46
CA ARG A 183 -14.94 12.91 17.74
C ARG A 183 -15.63 11.76 17.03
#